data_AF-K1ZEB0-F1
#
_entry.id   AF-K1ZEB0-F1
#
_cell.length_a   1.000
_cell.length_b   1.000
_cell.length_c   1.000
_cell.angle_alpha   90.00
_cell.angle_beta   90.00
_cell.angle_gamma   90.00
#
_symmetry.space_group_name_H-M   'P 1'
#
loop_
_entity.id
_entity.type
_entity.pdbx_description
1 polymer ?
#
loop_
_entity_poly.entity_id
_entity_poly.type
_entity_poly.pdbx_seq_one_letter_code
_entity_poly.pdbx_strand_id
1 'polypeptide(L)'
;NKVLDPLCELFLVAAARAQHVKEVIVPALQSQHIVLCDRFMDATVAYQGYGRGFPPNLIHQLNSHALDGVKPELTFLLDCEPDNGLKRAIERMAKMGKGLKEDRFEREPIEFHHRVREGYLKIAQENQNRFVVIGPGRDIESVHQEIASKVLGLLE
;
A
#
# COMPACT_ATOMS: atom_id res chain seq x y z
N ASN A 1 -27.03 -1.71 7.21
CA ASN A 1 -25.54 -1.62 7.34
C ASN A 1 -25.15 -0.19 7.70
N LYS A 2 -24.44 0.03 8.82
CA LYS A 2 -24.04 1.38 9.31
C LYS A 2 -22.53 1.57 9.46
N VAL A 3 -21.81 0.54 9.92
CA VAL A 3 -20.34 0.51 10.04
C VAL A 3 -19.82 -0.65 9.19
N LEU A 4 -18.71 -0.42 8.47
CA LEU A 4 -18.07 -1.45 7.66
C LEU A 4 -17.30 -2.41 8.59
N ASP A 5 -17.69 -3.69 8.58
CA ASP A 5 -17.00 -4.73 9.33
C ASP A 5 -15.59 -4.97 8.74
N PRO A 6 -14.54 -5.22 9.56
CA PRO A 6 -13.19 -5.48 9.06
C PRO A 6 -13.08 -6.64 8.06
N LEU A 7 -13.91 -7.67 8.19
CA LEU A 7 -13.92 -8.79 7.23
C LEU A 7 -14.53 -8.36 5.90
N CYS A 8 -15.58 -7.54 5.96
CA CYS A 8 -16.17 -6.93 4.77
C CYS A 8 -15.16 -5.99 4.07
N GLU A 9 -14.41 -5.17 4.83
CA GLU A 9 -13.30 -4.36 4.32
C GLU A 9 -12.27 -5.23 3.56
N LEU A 10 -11.81 -6.33 4.16
CA LEU A 10 -10.86 -7.24 3.55
C LEU A 10 -11.38 -7.83 2.23
N PHE A 11 -12.63 -8.29 2.21
CA PHE A 11 -13.23 -8.83 0.98
C PHE A 11 -13.41 -7.78 -0.11
N LEU A 12 -13.79 -6.55 0.24
CA LEU A 12 -13.92 -5.47 -0.74
C LEU A 12 -12.57 -5.09 -1.35
N VAL A 13 -11.51 -5.03 -0.54
CA VAL A 13 -10.15 -4.78 -1.04
C VAL A 13 -9.68 -5.92 -1.95
N ALA A 14 -9.92 -7.18 -1.59
CA ALA A 14 -9.57 -8.33 -2.41
C ALA A 14 -10.34 -8.34 -3.74
N ALA A 15 -11.65 -8.06 -3.72
CA ALA A 15 -12.50 -7.98 -4.91
C ALA A 15 -12.06 -6.85 -5.84
N ALA A 16 -11.81 -5.65 -5.30
CA ALA A 16 -11.32 -4.52 -6.07
C ALA A 16 -9.97 -4.82 -6.73
N ARG A 17 -9.05 -5.48 -6.02
CA ARG A 17 -7.76 -5.90 -6.57
C ARG A 17 -7.93 -6.91 -7.70
N ALA A 18 -8.77 -7.93 -7.53
CA ALA A 18 -9.00 -8.95 -8.55
C ALA A 18 -9.50 -8.34 -9.87
N GLN A 19 -10.43 -7.39 -9.79
CA GLN A 19 -10.92 -6.66 -10.95
C GLN A 19 -9.80 -5.81 -11.59
N HIS A 20 -9.09 -5.02 -10.78
CA HIS A 20 -8.03 -4.12 -11.26
C HIS A 20 -6.87 -4.86 -11.92
N VAL A 21 -6.47 -6.00 -11.35
CA VAL A 21 -5.43 -6.87 -11.92
C VAL A 21 -5.85 -7.35 -13.31
N LYS A 22 -7.08 -7.89 -13.43
CA LYS A 22 -7.55 -8.51 -14.66
C LYS A 22 -7.80 -7.51 -15.79
N GLU A 23 -8.32 -6.33 -15.48
CA GLU A 23 -8.76 -5.37 -16.51
C GLU A 23 -7.72 -4.31 -16.85
N VAL A 24 -6.77 -4.04 -15.95
CA VAL A 24 -5.81 -2.95 -16.14
C VAL A 24 -4.37 -3.46 -16.11
N ILE A 25 -3.97 -4.14 -15.02
CA ILE A 25 -2.56 -4.47 -14.81
C ILE A 25 -2.10 -5.56 -15.79
N VAL A 26 -2.81 -6.69 -15.88
CA VAL A 26 -2.44 -7.79 -16.79
C VAL A 26 -2.41 -7.34 -18.26
N PRO A 27 -3.44 -6.63 -18.79
CA PRO A 27 -3.39 -6.14 -20.17
C PRO A 27 -2.23 -5.17 -20.44
N ALA A 28 -1.91 -4.29 -19.47
CA ALA A 28 -0.79 -3.36 -19.59
C ALA A 28 0.56 -4.10 -19.62
N LEU A 29 0.76 -5.07 -18.72
CA LEU A 29 1.97 -5.88 -18.69
C LEU A 29 2.14 -6.74 -19.95
N GLN A 30 1.05 -7.33 -20.46
CA GLN A 30 1.05 -8.07 -21.72
C GLN A 30 1.41 -7.19 -22.93
N SER A 31 1.09 -5.90 -22.83
CA SER A 31 1.45 -4.87 -23.81
C SER A 31 2.83 -4.25 -23.54
N GLN A 32 3.64 -4.86 -22.67
CA GLN A 32 5.00 -4.43 -22.30
C GLN A 32 5.07 -3.01 -21.70
N HIS A 33 3.99 -2.53 -21.09
CA HIS A 33 4.00 -1.27 -20.36
C HIS A 33 4.56 -1.42 -18.94
N ILE A 34 5.19 -0.36 -18.45
CA ILE A 34 5.52 -0.19 -17.04
C ILE A 34 4.24 0.21 -16.30
N VAL A 35 3.89 -0.54 -15.25
CA VAL A 35 2.72 -0.25 -14.41
C VAL A 35 3.20 0.37 -13.09
N LEU A 36 2.89 1.65 -12.88
CA LEU A 36 3.06 2.33 -11.61
C LEU A 36 1.75 2.23 -10.82
N CYS A 37 1.76 1.46 -9.73
CA CYS A 37 0.57 1.20 -8.92
C CYS A 37 0.74 1.78 -7.51
N ASP A 38 -0.11 2.74 -7.14
CA ASP A 38 -0.18 3.25 -5.77
C ASP A 38 -0.94 2.24 -4.88
N ARG A 39 -0.16 1.53 -4.05
CA ARG A 39 -0.56 0.40 -3.20
C ARG A 39 -0.95 -0.85 -3.99
N PHE A 40 -0.60 -2.00 -3.42
CA PHE A 40 -0.95 -3.30 -4.00
C PHE A 40 -1.16 -4.36 -2.91
N MET A 41 -0.65 -5.58 -3.08
CA MET A 41 -0.86 -6.70 -2.15
C MET A 41 -0.27 -6.45 -0.75
N ASP A 42 0.88 -5.79 -0.66
CA ASP A 42 1.58 -5.54 0.61
C ASP A 42 0.76 -4.64 1.54
N ALA A 43 -0.05 -3.74 0.96
CA ALA A 43 -0.99 -2.92 1.75
C ALA A 43 -2.04 -3.79 2.45
N THR A 44 -2.51 -4.87 1.85
CA THR A 44 -3.46 -5.76 2.55
C THR A 44 -2.79 -6.53 3.67
N VAL A 45 -1.54 -6.94 3.50
CA VAL A 45 -0.77 -7.57 4.58
C VAL A 45 -0.58 -6.57 5.73
N ALA A 46 -0.17 -5.34 5.45
CA ALA A 46 0.05 -4.32 6.48
C ALA A 46 -1.24 -3.87 7.18
N TYR A 47 -2.27 -3.48 6.42
CA TYR A 47 -3.52 -2.92 6.98
C TYR A 47 -4.43 -3.99 7.56
N GLN A 48 -4.74 -5.04 6.80
CA GLN A 48 -5.66 -6.09 7.27
C GLN A 48 -4.94 -7.14 8.11
N GLY A 49 -3.71 -7.53 7.77
CA GLY A 49 -2.93 -8.45 8.58
C GLY A 49 -2.48 -7.82 9.90
N TYR A 50 -1.57 -6.84 9.86
CA TYR A 50 -1.02 -6.23 11.08
C TYR A 50 -1.97 -5.23 11.74
N GLY A 51 -2.61 -4.36 10.95
CA GLY A 51 -3.52 -3.34 11.49
C GLY A 51 -4.78 -3.93 12.13
N ARG A 52 -5.49 -4.81 11.41
CA ARG A 52 -6.74 -5.46 11.87
C ARG A 52 -6.54 -6.78 12.60
N GLY A 53 -5.37 -7.42 12.50
CA GLY A 53 -5.08 -8.69 13.17
C GLY A 53 -5.60 -9.93 12.44
N PHE A 54 -5.91 -9.85 11.13
CA PHE A 54 -6.29 -11.04 10.38
C PHE A 54 -5.12 -12.02 10.25
N PRO A 55 -5.37 -13.34 10.31
CA PRO A 55 -4.31 -14.34 10.25
C PRO A 55 -3.60 -14.29 8.88
N PRO A 56 -2.25 -14.41 8.85
CA PRO A 56 -1.48 -14.32 7.61
C PRO A 56 -1.92 -15.30 6.52
N ASN A 57 -2.37 -16.50 6.90
CA ASN A 57 -2.84 -17.51 5.94
C ASN A 57 -4.10 -17.06 5.18
N LEU A 58 -5.06 -16.41 5.86
CA LEU A 58 -6.26 -15.86 5.22
C LEU A 58 -5.88 -14.77 4.21
N ILE A 59 -4.99 -13.85 4.62
CA ILE A 59 -4.52 -12.78 3.74
C ILE A 59 -3.78 -13.34 2.53
N HIS A 60 -2.93 -14.34 2.73
CA HIS A 60 -2.19 -15.00 1.66
C HIS A 60 -3.12 -15.64 0.65
N GLN A 61 -4.12 -16.41 1.11
CA GLN A 61 -5.10 -17.05 0.22
C GLN A 61 -5.89 -16.03 -0.61
N LEU A 62 -6.40 -14.98 0.02
CA LEU A 62 -7.15 -13.93 -0.69
C LEU A 62 -6.26 -13.21 -1.72
N ASN A 63 -5.02 -12.87 -1.35
CA ASN A 63 -4.07 -12.28 -2.28
C ASN A 63 -3.75 -13.25 -3.44
N SER A 64 -3.48 -14.53 -3.19
CA SER A 64 -3.16 -15.47 -4.27
C SER A 64 -4.28 -15.60 -5.29
N HIS A 65 -5.55 -15.55 -4.84
CA HIS A 65 -6.70 -15.58 -5.75
C HIS A 65 -6.94 -14.25 -6.47
N ALA A 66 -6.67 -13.11 -5.83
CA ALA A 66 -6.89 -11.80 -6.41
C ALA A 66 -5.78 -11.33 -7.38
N LEU A 67 -4.61 -11.98 -7.37
CA LEU A 67 -3.42 -11.50 -8.08
C LEU A 67 -3.18 -12.15 -9.44
N ASP A 68 -3.81 -13.28 -9.77
CA ASP A 68 -3.57 -14.01 -11.02
C ASP A 68 -2.07 -14.23 -11.33
N GLY A 69 -1.28 -14.52 -10.28
CA GLY A 69 0.18 -14.69 -10.37
C GLY A 69 1.00 -13.40 -10.48
N VAL A 70 0.38 -12.24 -10.68
CA VAL A 70 1.07 -10.93 -10.76
C VAL A 70 1.75 -10.60 -9.43
N LYS A 71 3.04 -10.23 -9.52
CA LYS A 71 3.84 -9.76 -8.39
C LYS A 71 4.62 -8.52 -8.80
N PRO A 72 4.74 -7.49 -7.93
CA PRO A 72 5.60 -6.35 -8.21
C PRO A 72 7.06 -6.77 -8.33
N GLU A 73 7.74 -6.29 -9.36
CA GLU A 73 9.19 -6.42 -9.51
C GLU A 73 9.94 -5.49 -8.56
N LEU A 74 9.36 -4.30 -8.31
CA LEU A 74 9.89 -3.28 -7.41
C LEU A 74 8.77 -2.69 -6.56
N THR A 75 9.05 -2.43 -5.29
CA THR A 75 8.15 -1.77 -4.35
C THR A 75 8.91 -0.74 -3.54
N PHE A 76 8.50 0.52 -3.63
CA PHE A 76 9.01 1.57 -2.77
C PHE A 76 8.15 1.68 -1.52
N LEU A 77 8.79 1.53 -0.35
CA LEU A 77 8.17 1.83 0.94
C LEU A 77 8.63 3.22 1.37
N LEU A 78 7.71 4.19 1.34
CA LEU A 78 7.96 5.52 1.88
C LEU A 78 7.68 5.49 3.40
N ASP A 79 8.72 5.24 4.19
CA ASP A 79 8.58 5.16 5.65
C ASP A 79 8.33 6.55 6.24
N CYS A 80 7.43 6.61 7.21
CA CYS A 80 7.07 7.83 7.91
C CYS A 80 6.58 7.48 9.32
N GLU A 81 6.97 8.30 10.29
CA GLU A 81 6.37 8.24 11.62
C GLU A 81 4.84 8.45 11.52
N PRO A 82 4.01 7.58 12.13
CA PRO A 82 2.56 7.66 12.01
C PRO A 82 1.96 9.03 12.34
N ASP A 83 2.43 9.69 13.40
CA ASP A 83 1.98 11.03 13.81
C ASP A 83 2.22 12.07 12.70
N ASN A 84 3.40 12.04 12.08
CA ASN A 84 3.74 12.92 10.97
C ASN A 84 2.90 12.62 9.73
N GLY A 85 2.66 11.33 9.44
CA GLY A 85 1.82 10.89 8.32
C GLY A 85 0.37 11.36 8.47
N LEU A 86 -0.22 11.16 9.66
CA LEU A 86 -1.58 11.59 9.98
C LEU A 86 -1.73 13.11 9.92
N LYS A 87 -0.78 13.86 10.48
CA LYS A 87 -0.79 15.32 10.40
C LYS A 87 -0.85 15.80 8.94
N ARG A 88 0.01 15.25 8.07
CA ARG A 88 0.01 15.57 6.63
C ARG A 88 -1.30 15.19 5.95
N ALA A 89 -1.89 14.05 6.30
CA ALA A 89 -3.16 13.60 5.75
C ALA A 89 -4.31 14.55 6.11
N ILE A 90 -4.39 14.96 7.39
CA ILE A 90 -5.39 15.92 7.89
C ILE A 90 -5.23 17.28 7.20
N GLU A 91 -4.01 17.80 7.10
CA GLU A 91 -3.73 19.07 6.40
C GLU A 91 -4.14 19.01 4.91
N ARG A 92 -3.88 17.89 4.23
CA ARG A 92 -4.31 17.67 2.85
C ARG A 92 -5.82 17.66 2.73
N MET A 93 -6.53 16.95 3.61
CA MET A 93 -7.98 16.89 3.60
C MET A 93 -8.62 18.27 3.82
N ALA A 94 -8.08 19.05 4.76
CA ALA A 94 -8.55 20.42 5.01
C ALA A 94 -8.43 21.31 3.76
N LYS A 95 -7.35 21.16 2.99
CA LYS A 95 -7.13 21.92 1.74
C LYS A 95 -8.04 21.48 0.59
N MET A 96 -8.39 20.21 0.50
CA MET A 96 -9.14 19.67 -0.65
C MET A 96 -10.66 19.90 -0.56
N GLY A 97 -11.19 20.39 0.57
CA GLY A 97 -12.64 20.58 0.76
C GLY A 97 -13.47 19.30 0.63
N LYS A 98 -12.83 18.13 0.49
CA LYS A 98 -13.47 16.82 0.39
C LYS A 98 -13.89 16.38 1.79
N GLY A 99 -15.19 16.35 2.04
CA GLY A 99 -15.75 15.75 3.25
C GLY A 99 -15.49 14.24 3.32
N LEU A 100 -14.99 13.79 4.49
CA LEU A 100 -15.26 12.54 5.23
C LEU A 100 -15.30 11.16 4.52
N LYS A 101 -15.10 11.02 3.20
CA LYS A 101 -15.20 9.70 2.52
C LYS A 101 -13.86 8.98 2.35
N GLU A 102 -12.76 9.70 2.26
CA GLU A 102 -11.40 9.15 2.15
C GLU A 102 -10.70 9.00 3.51
N ASP A 103 -11.39 9.24 4.64
CA ASP A 103 -10.78 9.40 5.97
C ASP A 103 -10.82 8.14 6.86
N ARG A 104 -11.37 7.04 6.35
CA ARG A 104 -11.78 5.94 7.22
C ARG A 104 -10.59 5.30 7.92
N PHE A 105 -9.46 5.15 7.23
CA PHE A 105 -8.24 4.63 7.84
C PHE A 105 -7.55 5.70 8.69
N GLU A 106 -7.61 6.96 8.30
CA GLU A 106 -7.06 8.12 9.04
C GLU A 106 -7.78 8.36 10.38
N ARG A 107 -8.99 7.83 10.54
CA ARG A 107 -9.78 7.87 11.78
C ARG A 107 -9.48 6.71 12.73
N GLU A 108 -8.64 5.77 12.33
CA GLU A 108 -8.21 4.69 13.21
C GLU A 108 -7.33 5.24 14.35
N PRO A 109 -7.28 4.54 15.50
CA PRO A 109 -6.38 4.92 16.59
C PRO A 109 -4.91 4.92 16.14
N ILE A 110 -4.07 5.75 16.78
CA ILE A 110 -2.64 5.85 16.42
C ILE A 110 -1.93 4.49 16.47
N GLU A 111 -2.34 3.61 17.39
CA GLU A 111 -1.81 2.26 17.55
C GLU A 111 -2.06 1.39 16.32
N PHE A 112 -3.17 1.60 15.60
CA PHE A 112 -3.42 0.94 14.31
C PHE A 112 -2.34 1.34 13.31
N HIS A 113 -2.04 2.63 13.20
CA HIS A 113 -1.02 3.12 12.26
C HIS A 113 0.39 2.65 12.62
N HIS A 114 0.70 2.53 13.92
CA HIS A 114 1.95 1.90 14.36
C HIS A 114 2.05 0.45 13.91
N ARG A 115 0.99 -0.36 14.10
CA ARG A 115 0.97 -1.76 13.62
C ARG A 115 1.09 -1.85 12.11
N VAL A 116 0.45 -0.95 11.36
CA VAL A 116 0.57 -0.89 9.89
C VAL A 116 2.01 -0.62 9.46
N ARG A 117 2.67 0.36 10.09
CA ARG A 117 4.06 0.68 9.81
C ARG A 117 4.99 -0.50 10.14
N GLU A 118 4.83 -1.09 11.31
CA GLU A 118 5.59 -2.29 11.72
C GLU A 118 5.43 -3.41 10.69
N GLY A 119 4.19 -3.65 10.26
CA GLY A 119 3.89 -4.62 9.20
C GLY A 119 4.64 -4.34 7.91
N TYR A 120 4.63 -3.09 7.42
CA TYR A 120 5.38 -2.72 6.23
C TYR A 120 6.88 -2.92 6.37
N LEU A 121 7.48 -2.51 7.49
CA LEU A 121 8.91 -2.67 7.73
C LEU A 121 9.31 -4.15 7.76
N LYS A 122 8.48 -5.01 8.39
CA LYS A 122 8.71 -6.46 8.41
C LYS A 122 8.56 -7.09 7.02
N ILE A 123 7.54 -6.72 6.25
CA ILE A 123 7.37 -7.17 4.86
C ILE A 123 8.60 -6.78 4.04
N ALA A 124 9.09 -5.55 4.16
CA ALA A 124 10.27 -5.08 3.44
C ALA A 124 11.54 -5.85 3.84
N GLN A 125 11.72 -6.13 5.13
CA GLN A 125 12.84 -6.93 5.63
C GLN A 125 12.82 -8.37 5.10
N GLU A 126 11.64 -8.97 4.94
CA GLU A 126 11.47 -10.33 4.41
C GLU A 126 11.58 -10.38 2.86
N ASN A 127 11.52 -9.24 2.18
CA ASN A 127 11.45 -9.13 0.71
C ASN A 127 12.49 -8.13 0.15
N GLN A 128 13.71 -8.15 0.69
CA GLN A 128 14.78 -7.19 0.35
C GLN A 128 15.16 -7.17 -1.14
N ASN A 129 14.87 -8.26 -1.86
CA ASN A 129 15.13 -8.36 -3.29
C ASN A 129 14.21 -7.47 -4.15
N ARG A 130 13.05 -7.05 -3.63
CA ARG A 130 12.07 -6.21 -4.36
C ARG A 130 11.69 -4.93 -3.64
N PHE A 131 12.10 -4.74 -2.38
CA PHE A 131 11.79 -3.54 -1.61
C PHE A 131 12.92 -2.53 -1.58
N VAL A 132 12.57 -1.28 -1.81
CA VAL A 132 13.42 -0.11 -1.52
C VAL A 132 12.72 0.72 -0.44
N VAL A 133 13.30 0.76 0.74
CA VAL A 133 12.77 1.55 1.87
C VAL A 133 13.38 2.95 1.82
N ILE A 134 12.53 3.95 1.61
CA ILE A 134 12.90 5.36 1.70
C ILE A 134 12.63 5.82 3.13
N GLY A 135 13.71 6.13 3.86
CA GLY A 135 13.63 6.50 5.27
C GLY A 135 12.86 7.80 5.55
N PRO A 136 12.39 7.99 6.79
CA PRO A 136 11.60 9.14 7.19
C PRO A 136 12.43 10.42 7.24
N GLY A 137 11.76 11.58 7.31
CA GLY A 137 12.40 12.88 7.55
C GLY A 137 13.11 13.50 6.36
N ARG A 138 13.03 12.89 5.17
CA ARG A 138 13.62 13.41 3.94
C ARG A 138 12.68 14.39 3.23
N ASP A 139 13.26 15.36 2.54
CA ASP A 139 12.52 16.29 1.71
C ASP A 139 12.07 15.64 0.39
N ILE A 140 11.08 16.25 -0.26
CA ILE A 140 10.42 15.70 -1.45
C ILE A 140 11.40 15.55 -2.62
N GLU A 141 12.34 16.48 -2.79
CA GLU A 141 13.29 16.47 -3.91
C GLU A 141 14.27 15.29 -3.75
N SER A 142 14.83 15.13 -2.56
CA SER A 142 15.71 14.00 -2.25
C SER A 142 15.02 12.64 -2.39
N VAL A 143 13.74 12.54 -2.04
CA VAL A 143 12.95 11.31 -2.23
C VAL A 143 12.67 11.06 -3.70
N HIS A 144 12.29 12.10 -4.44
CA HIS A 144 12.03 12.02 -5.89
C HIS A 144 13.26 11.53 -6.66
N GLN A 145 14.42 12.14 -6.40
CA GLN A 145 15.67 11.80 -7.08
C GLN A 145 16.07 10.34 -6.88
N GLU A 146 15.92 9.82 -5.66
CA GLU A 146 16.24 8.42 -5.37
C GLU A 146 15.29 7.44 -6.08
N ILE A 147 13.98 7.70 -6.03
CA ILE A 147 13.00 6.87 -6.74
C ILE A 147 13.26 6.91 -8.24
N ALA A 148 13.46 8.09 -8.81
CA ALA A 148 13.73 8.26 -10.23
C ALA A 148 15.00 7.52 -10.66
N SER A 149 16.10 7.67 -9.90
CA SER A 149 17.36 6.97 -10.17
C SER A 149 17.18 5.45 -10.14
N LYS A 150 16.44 4.91 -9.16
CA LYS A 150 16.18 3.48 -9.06
C LYS A 150 15.31 2.95 -10.19
N VAL A 151 14.29 3.70 -10.61
CA VAL A 151 13.43 3.30 -11.74
C VAL A 151 14.20 3.37 -13.06
N LEU A 152 14.97 4.44 -13.30
CA LEU A 152 15.75 4.59 -14.53
C LEU A 152 16.80 3.50 -14.69
N GLY A 153 17.47 3.09 -13.61
CA GLY A 153 18.44 1.98 -13.65
C GLY A 153 17.84 0.60 -13.95
N LEU A 154 16.50 0.46 -14.00
CA LEU A 154 15.83 -0.76 -14.47
C LEU A 154 15.46 -0.71 -15.97
N LEU A 155 15.56 0.47 -16.59
CA LEU A 155 15.22 0.69 -18.00
C LEU A 155 16.45 0.68 -18.92
N GLU A 156 17.63 0.69 -18.33
CA GLU A 156 18.94 0.52 -18.99
C GLU A 156 19.25 -0.96 -19.22
#